data_AF-A0A1B8CZJ3-F1
#
_entry.id   AF-A0A1B8CZJ3-F1
#
_cell.length_a   1.000
_cell.length_b   1.000
_cell.length_c   1.000
_cell.angle_alpha   90.00
_cell.angle_beta   90.00
_cell.angle_gamma   90.00
#
_symmetry.space_group_name_H-M   'P 1'
#
loop_
_entity.id
_entity.type
_entity.pdbx_description
1 polymer ?
#
loop_
_entity_poly.entity_id
_entity_poly.type
_entity_poly.pdbx_seq_one_letter_code
_entity_poly.pdbx_strand_id
1 'polypeptide(L)'
;MEDPAAESIRRELRSLSSQGFEVKPMGERKLKGLENPEYIYLMYPHSLAGRIVQQPLLGCDLAEAAATKMKEEAGRGAEEGNLKLTFEPKGDLSIDPESIWGLWRASLRLEMVCDGFEDGVSKPLYGAQTELVEKLATRGRDMTDELLVGFMRNLILRIEACIANVPHRRGVAATKDHVAAEAVSDFKKYIRPLDEVLNAVAEQQRLVERYRERFGELEVEE
;
A
#
# COMPACT_ATOMS: atom_id res chain seq x y z
N MET A 1 37.83 22.40 -1.81
CA MET A 1 38.84 21.75 -0.96
C MET A 1 38.20 20.45 -0.53
N GLU A 2 38.63 19.31 -1.07
CA GLU A 2 38.01 18.01 -0.75
C GLU A 2 38.28 17.68 0.72
N ASP A 3 37.24 17.23 1.43
CA ASP A 3 37.31 16.88 2.84
C ASP A 3 38.17 15.60 2.99
N PRO A 4 39.30 15.63 3.73
CA PRO A 4 40.15 14.46 3.94
C PRO A 4 39.39 13.27 4.56
N ALA A 5 38.29 13.51 5.27
CA ALA A 5 37.42 12.45 5.78
C ALA A 5 36.69 11.71 4.65
N ALA A 6 36.23 12.42 3.61
CA ALA A 6 35.51 11.82 2.49
C ALA A 6 36.41 10.88 1.67
N GLU A 7 37.70 11.20 1.53
CA GLU A 7 38.67 10.31 0.87
C GLU A 7 38.93 9.04 1.67
N SER A 8 39.03 9.13 3.00
CA SER A 8 39.18 7.95 3.87
C SER A 8 37.97 7.03 3.78
N ILE A 9 36.76 7.60 3.84
CA ILE A 9 35.50 6.86 3.72
C ILE A 9 35.44 6.13 2.37
N ARG A 10 35.78 6.78 1.25
CA ARG A 10 35.83 6.13 -0.07
C ARG A 10 36.83 4.97 -0.12
N ARG A 11 37.96 5.08 0.57
CA ARG A 11 38.95 3.99 0.66
C ARG A 11 38.43 2.81 1.48
N GLU A 12 37.77 3.08 2.59
CA GLU A 12 37.16 2.06 3.46
C GLU A 12 36.00 1.33 2.77
N LEU A 13 35.12 2.06 2.09
CA LEU A 13 34.03 1.46 1.30
C LEU A 13 34.55 0.54 0.20
N ARG A 14 35.65 0.89 -0.47
CA ARG A 14 36.30 0.01 -1.45
C ARG A 14 36.89 -1.25 -0.79
N SER A 15 37.49 -1.11 0.38
CA SER A 15 38.04 -2.25 1.15
C SER A 15 36.93 -3.18 1.67
N LEU A 16 35.79 -2.64 2.05
CA LEU A 16 34.64 -3.43 2.50
C LEU A 16 33.95 -4.12 1.32
N SER A 17 33.92 -3.46 0.16
CA SER A 17 33.43 -4.06 -1.07
C SER A 17 34.26 -5.27 -1.50
N SER A 18 35.59 -5.22 -1.39
CA SER A 18 36.44 -6.37 -1.68
C SER A 18 36.29 -7.53 -0.68
N GLN A 19 35.70 -7.28 0.50
CA GLN A 19 35.38 -8.30 1.51
C GLN A 19 34.00 -8.95 1.30
N GLY A 20 33.31 -8.64 0.19
CA GLY A 20 32.01 -9.24 -0.16
C GLY A 20 30.79 -8.52 0.41
N PHE A 21 30.98 -7.28 0.88
CA PHE A 21 29.88 -6.39 1.20
C PHE A 21 29.47 -5.57 -0.02
N GLU A 22 28.18 -5.35 -0.17
CA GLU A 22 27.62 -4.48 -1.17
C GLU A 22 27.34 -3.12 -0.51
N VAL A 23 27.67 -2.05 -1.24
CA VAL A 23 27.56 -0.67 -0.75
C VAL A 23 26.58 0.07 -1.64
N LYS A 24 25.51 0.60 -1.05
CA LYS A 24 24.48 1.37 -1.75
C LYS A 24 24.41 2.80 -1.21
N PRO A 25 24.58 3.84 -2.04
CA PRO A 25 24.48 5.23 -1.58
C PRO A 25 23.04 5.58 -1.20
N MET A 26 22.84 6.16 -0.01
CA MET A 26 21.54 6.60 0.52
C MET A 26 21.32 8.12 0.39
N GLY A 27 22.34 8.87 -0.07
CA GLY A 27 22.28 10.31 -0.26
C GLY A 27 22.67 11.11 0.98
N GLU A 28 22.56 12.43 0.89
CA GLU A 28 22.89 13.35 1.98
C GLU A 28 21.75 13.44 2.99
N ARG A 29 22.07 13.31 4.29
CA ARG A 29 21.10 13.47 5.38
C ARG A 29 21.63 14.40 6.45
N LYS A 30 20.75 15.27 6.95
CA LYS A 30 21.06 16.13 8.08
C LYS A 30 20.81 15.38 9.38
N LEU A 31 21.87 14.89 9.99
CA LEU A 31 21.80 14.17 11.27
C LEU A 31 21.69 15.17 12.43
N LYS A 32 20.94 14.79 13.47
CA LYS A 32 20.76 15.63 14.65
C LYS A 32 22.11 15.86 15.33
N GLY A 33 22.52 17.12 15.45
CA GLY A 33 23.82 17.50 16.04
C GLY A 33 24.93 17.76 15.03
N LEU A 34 24.70 17.55 13.74
CA LEU A 34 25.59 18.00 12.67
C LEU A 34 25.00 19.23 11.98
N GLU A 35 25.81 20.29 11.87
CA GLU A 35 25.41 21.50 11.15
C GLU A 35 25.32 21.26 9.64
N ASN A 36 26.24 20.45 9.11
CA ASN A 36 26.32 20.07 7.70
C ASN A 36 25.66 18.71 7.44
N PRO A 37 24.92 18.54 6.33
CA PRO A 37 24.41 17.24 5.93
C PRO A 37 25.56 16.31 5.53
N GLU A 38 25.47 15.04 5.91
CA GLU A 38 26.48 14.02 5.60
C GLU A 38 25.94 12.98 4.63
N TYR A 39 26.84 12.47 3.78
CA TYR A 39 26.50 11.46 2.77
C TYR A 39 26.49 10.07 3.40
N ILE A 40 25.32 9.42 3.42
CA ILE A 40 25.12 8.12 4.06
C ILE A 40 25.19 6.98 3.03
N TYR A 41 25.81 5.88 3.45
CA TYR A 41 25.90 4.64 2.67
C TYR A 41 25.27 3.49 3.46
N LEU A 42 24.44 2.69 2.80
CA LEU A 42 23.96 1.42 3.32
C LEU A 42 24.92 0.31 2.91
N MET A 43 25.38 -0.48 3.87
CA MET A 43 26.27 -1.61 3.61
C MET A 43 25.63 -2.90 4.10
N TYR A 44 25.71 -3.95 3.29
CA TYR A 44 25.17 -5.27 3.61
C TYR A 44 25.99 -6.40 3.00
N PRO A 45 26.05 -7.58 3.63
CA PRO A 45 26.61 -8.77 2.99
C PRO A 45 25.82 -9.15 1.75
N HIS A 46 26.49 -9.54 0.67
CA HIS A 46 25.84 -9.91 -0.59
C HIS A 46 24.78 -11.02 -0.43
N SER A 47 24.98 -11.95 0.52
CA SER A 47 24.01 -13.01 0.83
C SER A 47 22.64 -12.51 1.32
N LEU A 48 22.56 -11.26 1.77
CA LEU A 48 21.32 -10.63 2.25
C LEU A 48 20.70 -9.67 1.23
N ALA A 49 21.28 -9.53 0.02
CA ALA A 49 20.81 -8.61 -1.01
C ALA A 49 19.33 -8.83 -1.38
N GLY A 50 18.88 -10.09 -1.49
CA GLY A 50 17.49 -10.43 -1.80
C GLY A 50 16.47 -10.01 -0.72
N ARG A 51 16.92 -9.79 0.52
CA ARG A 51 16.04 -9.38 1.63
C ARG A 51 15.82 -7.88 1.69
N ILE A 52 16.64 -7.08 1.02
CA ILE A 52 16.46 -5.61 0.96
C ILE A 52 15.15 -5.26 0.27
N VAL A 53 14.74 -6.06 -0.71
CA VAL A 53 13.44 -5.93 -1.39
C VAL A 53 12.27 -6.19 -0.42
N GLN A 54 12.49 -7.00 0.61
CA GLN A 54 11.48 -7.41 1.59
C GLN A 54 11.56 -6.68 2.93
N GLN A 55 12.57 -5.84 3.18
CA GLN A 55 12.79 -5.19 4.47
C GLN A 55 12.20 -3.77 4.48
N PRO A 56 11.04 -3.53 5.12
CA PRO A 56 10.43 -2.20 5.20
C PRO A 56 11.08 -1.31 6.28
N LEU A 57 12.16 -1.77 6.91
CA LEU A 57 12.81 -1.17 8.10
C LEU A 57 13.68 0.07 7.81
N LEU A 58 13.57 0.66 6.62
CA LEU A 58 13.83 2.08 6.40
C LEU A 58 12.53 2.90 6.63
N GLY A 59 11.71 2.49 7.60
CA GLY A 59 10.41 3.11 7.90
C GLY A 59 10.47 4.60 8.31
N CYS A 60 11.65 5.11 8.68
CA CYS A 60 11.90 6.55 8.80
C CYS A 60 11.93 7.23 7.42
N ASP A 61 12.42 6.54 6.39
CA ASP A 61 12.50 7.07 5.02
C ASP A 61 11.15 7.15 4.36
N LEU A 62 10.18 6.28 4.67
CA LEU A 62 8.85 6.38 4.08
C LEU A 62 8.04 7.52 4.68
N ALA A 63 8.13 7.75 5.99
CA ALA A 63 7.46 8.87 6.65
C ALA A 63 8.14 10.21 6.34
N GLU A 64 9.48 10.24 6.31
CA GLU A 64 10.26 11.45 6.04
C GLU A 64 10.36 11.73 4.55
N ALA A 65 10.47 10.74 3.65
CA ALA A 65 10.32 10.96 2.21
C ALA A 65 8.86 11.25 1.80
N ALA A 66 7.84 10.74 2.51
CA ALA A 66 6.47 11.22 2.31
C ALA A 66 6.31 12.67 2.78
N ALA A 67 6.91 13.07 3.91
CA ALA A 67 6.89 14.46 4.39
C ALA A 67 7.73 15.42 3.51
N THR A 68 8.82 14.94 2.92
CA THR A 68 9.68 15.71 2.01
C THR A 68 9.03 15.81 0.62
N LYS A 69 8.43 14.73 0.11
CA LYS A 69 7.59 14.75 -1.10
C LYS A 69 6.37 15.66 -0.94
N MET A 70 5.67 15.62 0.19
CA MET A 70 4.55 16.55 0.46
C MET A 70 4.99 18.02 0.51
N LYS A 71 6.22 18.32 0.96
CA LYS A 71 6.77 19.69 0.95
C LYS A 71 7.26 20.13 -0.44
N GLU A 72 7.81 19.22 -1.23
CA GLU A 72 8.24 19.49 -2.60
C GLU A 72 7.05 19.61 -3.57
N GLU A 73 5.98 18.82 -3.36
CA GLU A 73 4.72 18.85 -4.12
C GLU A 73 3.85 20.08 -3.79
N ALA A 74 4.03 20.70 -2.62
CA ALA A 74 3.38 21.97 -2.28
C ALA A 74 4.03 23.19 -2.99
N GLY A 75 5.25 23.05 -3.49
CA GLY A 75 6.01 24.13 -4.14
C GLY A 75 6.12 24.02 -5.67
N ARG A 76 5.84 22.86 -6.25
CA ARG A 76 5.78 22.64 -7.70
C ARG A 76 4.41 22.07 -8.03
N GLY A 77 3.63 22.85 -8.76
CA GLY A 77 2.24 22.54 -9.10
C GLY A 77 2.02 21.07 -9.44
N ALA A 78 1.02 20.50 -8.77
CA ALA A 78 0.41 19.20 -8.95
C ALA A 78 0.79 18.44 -10.25
N GLU A 79 1.71 17.49 -10.14
CA GLU A 79 1.63 16.25 -10.91
C GLU A 79 1.80 15.09 -9.93
N GLU A 80 0.67 14.49 -9.59
CA GLU A 80 0.53 13.34 -8.70
C GLU A 80 1.50 12.23 -9.09
N GLY A 81 2.09 11.57 -8.09
CA GLY A 81 3.00 10.43 -8.20
C GLY A 81 2.40 9.21 -8.90
N ASN A 82 2.17 9.34 -10.20
CA ASN A 82 1.72 8.28 -11.08
C ASN A 82 2.98 7.55 -11.56
N LEU A 83 3.06 6.24 -11.34
CA LEU A 83 3.89 5.38 -12.19
C LEU A 83 3.46 5.72 -13.63
N LYS A 84 4.25 6.51 -14.35
CA LYS A 84 3.94 6.89 -15.74
C LYS A 84 4.28 5.68 -16.61
N LEU A 85 3.46 4.63 -16.48
CA LEU A 85 3.36 3.54 -17.44
C LEU A 85 2.75 4.16 -18.70
N THR A 86 3.59 4.80 -19.52
CA THR A 86 3.17 5.33 -20.81
C THR A 86 2.97 4.16 -21.75
N PHE A 87 1.72 3.88 -22.09
CA PHE A 87 1.38 2.99 -23.19
C PHE A 87 1.12 3.83 -24.43
N GLU A 88 1.72 3.45 -25.55
CA GLU A 88 1.23 3.85 -26.88
C GLU A 88 0.40 2.68 -27.41
N PRO A 89 -0.93 2.68 -27.27
CA PRO A 89 -1.76 1.67 -27.90
C PRO A 89 -1.64 1.85 -29.42
N LYS A 90 -1.02 0.89 -30.12
CA LYS A 90 -1.02 0.84 -31.59
C LYS A 90 -2.00 -0.23 -32.06
N GLY A 91 -3.29 0.02 -31.85
CA GLY A 91 -4.40 -0.83 -32.27
C GLY A 91 -5.75 -0.14 -32.09
N ASP A 92 -6.73 -0.48 -32.92
CA ASP A 92 -8.11 0.02 -32.82
C ASP A 92 -8.84 -0.77 -31.72
N LEU A 93 -8.55 -0.43 -30.46
CA LEU A 93 -9.20 -1.02 -29.29
C LEU A 93 -10.58 -0.40 -29.10
N SER A 94 -11.60 -1.21 -28.83
CA SER A 94 -12.94 -0.67 -28.51
C SER A 94 -13.02 -0.14 -27.07
N ILE A 95 -12.12 -0.60 -26.20
CA ILE A 95 -12.05 -0.22 -24.79
C ILE A 95 -10.95 0.82 -24.60
N ASP A 96 -11.31 1.95 -23.99
CA ASP A 96 -10.34 2.96 -23.58
C ASP A 96 -9.40 2.41 -22.49
N PRO A 97 -8.08 2.30 -22.76
CA PRO A 97 -7.12 1.81 -21.78
C PRO A 97 -7.02 2.70 -20.54
N GLU A 98 -7.23 4.01 -20.65
CA GLU A 98 -7.15 4.93 -19.50
C GLU A 98 -8.23 4.66 -18.45
N SER A 99 -9.44 4.32 -18.89
CA SER A 99 -10.51 3.89 -18.00
C SER A 99 -10.13 2.64 -17.19
N ILE A 100 -9.44 1.68 -17.81
CA ILE A 100 -8.93 0.48 -17.14
C ILE A 100 -7.83 0.82 -16.13
N TRP A 101 -6.95 1.77 -16.44
CA TRP A 101 -5.93 2.24 -15.50
C TRP A 101 -6.53 2.99 -14.31
N GLY A 102 -7.57 3.80 -14.54
CA GLY A 102 -8.34 4.43 -13.48
C GLY A 102 -8.92 3.40 -12.52
N LEU A 103 -9.54 2.34 -13.05
CA LEU A 103 -10.09 1.24 -12.26
C LEU A 103 -9.00 0.51 -11.47
N TRP A 104 -7.84 0.25 -12.09
CA TRP A 104 -6.71 -0.38 -11.43
C TRP A 104 -6.18 0.46 -10.27
N ARG A 105 -5.95 1.76 -10.46
CA ARG A 105 -5.50 2.67 -9.38
C ARG A 105 -6.50 2.68 -8.22
N ALA A 106 -7.79 2.68 -8.52
CA ALA A 106 -8.84 2.58 -7.49
C ALA A 106 -8.77 1.25 -6.73
N SER A 107 -8.62 0.13 -7.44
CA SER A 107 -8.44 -1.21 -6.82
C SER A 107 -7.22 -1.26 -5.89
N LEU A 108 -6.07 -0.73 -6.32
CA LEU A 108 -4.86 -0.72 -5.49
C LEU A 108 -5.05 0.11 -4.22
N ARG A 109 -5.66 1.29 -4.32
CA ARG A 109 -5.91 2.15 -3.15
C ARG A 109 -6.84 1.46 -2.15
N LEU A 110 -7.86 0.74 -2.63
CA LEU A 110 -8.77 -0.03 -1.78
C LEU A 110 -8.05 -1.17 -1.07
N GLU A 111 -7.16 -1.87 -1.76
CA GLU A 111 -6.37 -2.95 -1.17
C GLU A 111 -5.41 -2.45 -0.10
N MET A 112 -4.71 -1.34 -0.36
CA MET A 112 -3.84 -0.72 0.63
C MET A 112 -4.61 -0.41 1.92
N VAL A 113 -5.82 0.15 1.79
CA VAL A 113 -6.69 0.43 2.93
C VAL A 113 -7.09 -0.85 3.68
N CYS A 114 -7.49 -1.89 2.95
CA CYS A 114 -7.89 -3.17 3.55
C CYS A 114 -6.73 -3.89 4.23
N ASP A 115 -5.55 -3.91 3.60
CA ASP A 115 -4.31 -4.46 4.16
C ASP A 115 -3.93 -3.75 5.48
N GLY A 116 -4.02 -2.42 5.49
CA GLY A 116 -3.82 -1.62 6.70
C GLY A 116 -4.82 -1.91 7.83
N PHE A 117 -5.90 -2.65 7.58
CA PHE A 117 -6.85 -3.07 8.60
C PHE A 117 -6.52 -4.43 9.22
N GLU A 118 -5.86 -5.33 8.47
CA GLU A 118 -5.69 -6.74 8.89
C GLU A 118 -4.78 -6.91 10.10
N ASP A 119 -3.81 -6.02 10.27
CA ASP A 119 -2.83 -6.13 11.35
C ASP A 119 -3.37 -5.68 12.73
N GLY A 120 -4.60 -5.18 12.81
CA GLY A 120 -5.18 -4.66 14.06
C GLY A 120 -4.51 -3.38 14.59
N VAL A 121 -3.50 -2.86 13.88
CA VAL A 121 -2.73 -1.68 14.26
C VAL A 121 -2.69 -0.70 13.09
N SER A 122 -2.91 0.58 13.39
CA SER A 122 -2.74 1.66 12.41
C SER A 122 -1.28 1.73 11.94
N LYS A 123 -1.00 1.21 10.75
CA LYS A 123 0.31 1.27 10.09
C LYS A 123 0.26 2.22 8.88
N PRO A 124 1.41 2.75 8.44
CA PRO A 124 1.51 3.38 7.13
C PRO A 124 1.06 2.38 6.06
N LEU A 125 0.31 2.85 5.06
CA LEU A 125 -0.13 2.01 3.95
C LEU A 125 1.10 1.52 3.17
N TYR A 126 1.26 0.21 3.06
CA TYR A 126 2.29 -0.40 2.20
C TYR A 126 1.91 -0.25 0.72
N GLY A 127 2.91 -0.35 -0.16
CA GLY A 127 2.67 -0.31 -1.60
C GLY A 127 1.80 -1.48 -2.06
N ALA A 128 0.84 -1.20 -2.94
CA ALA A 128 -0.04 -2.23 -3.48
C ALA A 128 0.71 -3.22 -4.39
N GLN A 129 0.16 -4.42 -4.57
CA GLN A 129 0.79 -5.46 -5.39
C GLN A 129 0.63 -5.15 -6.88
N THR A 130 1.72 -4.73 -7.53
CA THR A 130 1.78 -4.28 -8.93
C THR A 130 2.12 -5.36 -9.95
N GLU A 131 2.41 -6.59 -9.51
CA GLU A 131 2.98 -7.66 -10.34
C GLU A 131 2.15 -7.99 -11.59
N LEU A 132 0.81 -7.95 -11.47
CA LEU A 132 -0.10 -8.20 -12.59
C LEU A 132 -0.01 -7.11 -13.67
N VAL A 133 0.22 -5.86 -13.26
CA VAL A 133 0.34 -4.71 -14.15
C VAL A 133 1.71 -4.63 -14.78
N GLU A 134 2.77 -4.99 -14.06
CA GLU A 134 4.11 -5.12 -14.65
C GLU A 134 4.13 -6.17 -15.77
N LYS A 135 3.40 -7.28 -15.58
CA LYS A 135 3.20 -8.32 -16.61
C LYS A 135 2.31 -7.88 -17.78
N LEU A 136 1.45 -6.88 -17.58
CA LEU A 136 0.60 -6.30 -18.64
C LEU A 136 1.37 -5.20 -19.40
N ALA A 137 2.17 -4.40 -18.70
CA ALA A 137 3.02 -3.36 -19.27
C ALA A 137 4.13 -3.89 -20.16
N THR A 138 4.70 -5.03 -19.80
CA THR A 138 5.66 -5.75 -20.65
C THR A 138 5.04 -6.29 -21.94
N ARG A 139 3.70 -6.43 -22.01
CA ARG A 139 2.95 -6.90 -23.18
C ARG A 139 2.44 -5.78 -24.10
N GLY A 140 2.86 -4.53 -23.92
CA GLY A 140 2.27 -3.34 -24.57
C GLY A 140 2.10 -3.35 -26.11
N ARG A 141 2.58 -4.37 -26.84
CA ARG A 141 2.33 -4.57 -28.28
C ARG A 141 1.25 -5.61 -28.63
N ASP A 142 0.85 -6.49 -27.72
CA ASP A 142 -0.09 -7.61 -27.97
C ASP A 142 -1.39 -7.48 -27.16
N MET A 143 -1.77 -6.27 -26.78
CA MET A 143 -2.95 -6.06 -25.95
C MET A 143 -4.22 -6.10 -26.80
N THR A 144 -5.11 -7.05 -26.49
CA THR A 144 -6.41 -7.23 -27.16
C THR A 144 -7.55 -6.81 -26.23
N ASP A 145 -8.73 -6.50 -26.80
CA ASP A 145 -9.93 -6.22 -26.01
C ASP A 145 -10.30 -7.40 -25.09
N GLU A 146 -10.09 -8.64 -25.53
CA GLU A 146 -10.32 -9.84 -24.71
C GLU A 146 -9.42 -9.87 -23.46
N LEU A 147 -8.15 -9.49 -23.62
CA LEU A 147 -7.22 -9.37 -22.49
C LEU A 147 -7.63 -8.24 -21.53
N LEU A 148 -8.06 -7.10 -22.08
CA LEU A 148 -8.53 -5.97 -21.28
C LEU A 148 -9.81 -6.31 -20.50
N VAL A 149 -10.76 -7.03 -21.11
CA VAL A 149 -11.97 -7.53 -20.43
C VAL A 149 -11.61 -8.52 -19.32
N GLY A 150 -10.67 -9.43 -19.57
CA GLY A 150 -10.18 -10.36 -18.56
C GLY A 150 -9.54 -9.64 -17.37
N PHE A 151 -8.72 -8.63 -17.63
CA PHE A 151 -8.10 -7.80 -16.60
C PHE A 151 -9.14 -6.98 -15.84
N MET A 152 -10.08 -6.33 -16.53
CA MET A 152 -11.18 -5.58 -15.92
C MET A 152 -12.00 -6.46 -14.98
N ARG A 153 -12.36 -7.67 -15.40
CA ARG A 153 -13.09 -8.63 -14.54
C ARG A 153 -12.31 -8.93 -13.25
N ASN A 154 -11.00 -9.12 -13.35
CA ASN A 154 -10.16 -9.34 -12.18
C ASN A 154 -10.16 -8.11 -11.24
N LEU A 155 -10.04 -6.90 -11.79
CA LEU A 155 -10.10 -5.67 -11.00
C LEU A 155 -11.45 -5.51 -10.28
N ILE A 156 -12.56 -5.79 -10.97
CA ILE A 156 -13.90 -5.72 -10.37
C ILE A 156 -14.02 -6.68 -9.19
N LEU A 157 -13.60 -7.94 -9.34
CA LEU A 157 -13.65 -8.92 -8.25
C LEU A 157 -12.82 -8.50 -7.03
N ARG A 158 -11.65 -7.89 -7.26
CA ARG A 158 -10.80 -7.37 -6.17
C ARG A 158 -11.47 -6.19 -5.45
N ILE A 159 -12.04 -5.26 -6.21
CA ILE A 159 -12.79 -4.13 -5.67
C ILE A 159 -14.00 -4.62 -4.86
N GLU A 160 -14.77 -5.57 -5.39
CA GLU A 160 -15.92 -6.17 -4.70
C GLU A 160 -15.51 -6.80 -3.35
N ALA A 161 -14.39 -7.54 -3.32
CA ALA A 161 -13.88 -8.11 -2.08
C ALA A 161 -13.47 -7.03 -1.06
N CYS A 162 -12.79 -5.98 -1.49
CA CYS A 162 -12.43 -4.85 -0.62
C CYS A 162 -13.66 -4.09 -0.12
N ILE A 163 -14.62 -3.79 -1.00
CA ILE A 163 -15.86 -3.10 -0.67
C ILE A 163 -16.73 -3.96 0.25
N ALA A 164 -16.73 -5.28 0.14
CA ALA A 164 -17.39 -6.14 1.12
C ALA A 164 -16.69 -6.05 2.49
N ASN A 165 -15.36 -6.01 2.52
CA ASN A 165 -14.57 -6.01 3.75
C ASN A 165 -14.79 -4.78 4.65
N VAL A 166 -15.03 -3.61 4.07
CA VAL A 166 -15.14 -2.34 4.82
C VAL A 166 -16.45 -2.22 5.63
N PRO A 167 -17.65 -2.46 5.07
CA PRO A 167 -18.91 -2.45 5.79
C PRO A 167 -18.97 -3.49 6.90
N HIS A 168 -18.41 -4.70 6.72
CA HIS A 168 -18.39 -5.70 7.79
C HIS A 168 -17.61 -5.18 9.02
N ARG A 169 -16.43 -4.59 8.80
CA ARG A 169 -15.65 -3.94 9.87
C ARG A 169 -16.41 -2.79 10.53
N ARG A 170 -17.08 -1.94 9.73
CA ARG A 170 -17.89 -0.84 10.25
C ARG A 170 -19.07 -1.34 11.07
N GLY A 171 -19.77 -2.37 10.62
CA GLY A 171 -20.88 -2.99 11.33
C GLY A 171 -20.43 -3.55 12.68
N VAL A 172 -19.34 -4.31 12.69
CA VAL A 172 -18.77 -4.85 13.94
C VAL A 172 -18.32 -3.74 14.88
N ALA A 173 -17.68 -2.68 14.39
CA ALA A 173 -17.30 -1.52 15.20
C ALA A 173 -18.52 -0.79 15.78
N ALA A 174 -19.60 -0.67 15.01
CA ALA A 174 -20.84 -0.05 15.48
C ALA A 174 -21.52 -0.89 16.57
N THR A 175 -21.50 -2.22 16.45
CA THR A 175 -22.16 -3.11 17.41
C THR A 175 -21.34 -3.42 18.65
N LYS A 176 -20.03 -3.69 18.51
CA LYS A 176 -19.15 -4.07 19.63
C LYS A 176 -18.56 -2.87 20.36
N ASP A 177 -18.18 -1.84 19.61
CA ASP A 177 -17.45 -0.68 20.16
C ASP A 177 -18.35 0.57 20.26
N HIS A 178 -19.65 0.42 19.98
CA HIS A 178 -20.65 1.49 19.99
C HIS A 178 -20.21 2.74 19.20
N VAL A 179 -19.44 2.54 18.13
CA VAL A 179 -18.99 3.62 17.25
C VAL A 179 -20.21 4.13 16.50
N ALA A 180 -20.52 5.41 16.66
CA ALA A 180 -21.63 6.05 15.97
C ALA A 180 -21.53 5.77 14.46
N ALA A 181 -22.66 5.44 13.84
CA ALA A 181 -22.73 5.19 12.41
C ALA A 181 -22.43 6.46 11.58
N GLU A 182 -22.38 7.64 12.20
CA GLU A 182 -22.17 8.91 11.51
C GLU A 182 -20.69 9.31 11.41
N ALA A 183 -20.34 9.86 10.23
CA ALA A 183 -19.04 10.37 9.77
C ALA A 183 -17.79 9.54 10.14
N VAL A 184 -17.28 8.83 9.13
CA VAL A 184 -16.00 8.08 9.10
C VAL A 184 -14.82 9.07 9.12
N SER A 185 -14.63 9.81 10.21
CA SER A 185 -13.50 10.73 10.38
C SER A 185 -12.27 10.02 10.96
N ASP A 186 -12.47 8.94 11.71
CA ASP A 186 -11.40 8.18 12.35
C ASP A 186 -11.40 6.71 11.92
N PHE A 187 -10.60 6.40 10.91
CA PHE A 187 -10.47 5.05 10.37
C PHE A 187 -9.87 4.06 11.37
N LYS A 188 -9.15 4.53 12.40
CA LYS A 188 -8.49 3.67 13.39
C LYS A 188 -9.50 2.79 14.14
N LYS A 189 -10.73 3.26 14.29
CA LYS A 189 -11.82 2.54 14.96
C LYS A 189 -12.29 1.30 14.21
N TYR A 190 -12.02 1.23 12.91
CA TYR A 190 -12.44 0.11 12.05
C TYR A 190 -11.30 -0.89 11.80
N ILE A 191 -10.07 -0.57 12.22
CA ILE A 191 -8.90 -1.45 12.08
C ILE A 191 -9.10 -2.67 12.98
N ARG A 192 -9.20 -3.84 12.35
CA ARG A 192 -9.20 -5.14 13.02
C ARG A 192 -9.01 -6.26 11.99
N PRO A 193 -8.38 -7.37 12.42
CA PRO A 193 -8.24 -8.58 11.61
C PRO A 193 -9.59 -9.11 11.10
N LEU A 194 -9.63 -9.64 9.87
CA LEU A 194 -10.86 -10.17 9.27
C LEU A 194 -11.45 -11.36 10.04
N ASP A 195 -10.61 -12.21 10.63
CA ASP A 195 -11.07 -13.33 11.45
C ASP A 195 -11.86 -12.85 12.68
N GLU A 196 -11.43 -11.77 13.34
CA GLU A 196 -12.18 -11.14 14.42
C GLU A 196 -13.54 -10.61 13.95
N VAL A 197 -13.60 -10.01 12.75
CA VAL A 197 -14.84 -9.54 12.14
C VAL A 197 -15.78 -10.71 11.89
N LEU A 198 -15.30 -11.76 11.24
CA LEU A 198 -16.10 -12.94 10.90
C LEU A 198 -16.58 -13.68 12.16
N ASN A 199 -15.73 -13.78 13.18
CA ASN A 199 -16.10 -14.34 14.48
C ASN A 199 -17.21 -13.51 15.16
N ALA A 200 -17.10 -12.18 15.12
CA ALA A 200 -18.14 -11.30 15.63
C ALA A 200 -19.46 -11.46 14.87
N VAL A 201 -19.42 -11.55 13.54
CA VAL A 201 -20.63 -11.78 12.73
C VAL A 201 -21.25 -13.15 13.04
N ALA A 202 -20.45 -14.20 13.15
CA ALA A 202 -20.93 -15.54 13.50
C ALA A 202 -21.57 -15.57 14.90
N GLU A 203 -20.97 -14.87 15.87
CA GLU A 203 -21.53 -14.70 17.22
C GLU A 203 -22.90 -14.00 17.17
N GLN A 204 -23.01 -12.90 16.41
CA GLN A 204 -24.28 -12.19 16.23
C GLN A 204 -25.34 -13.08 15.56
N GLN A 205 -24.97 -13.86 14.54
CA GLN A 205 -25.90 -14.81 13.88
C GLN A 205 -26.45 -15.84 14.87
N ARG A 206 -25.59 -16.44 15.72
CA ARG A 206 -26.03 -17.41 16.74
C ARG A 206 -26.94 -16.78 17.81
N LEU A 207 -26.70 -15.51 18.16
CA LEU A 207 -27.58 -14.77 19.07
C LEU A 207 -28.95 -14.52 18.45
N VAL A 208 -28.98 -14.14 17.17
CA VAL A 208 -30.23 -13.93 16.41
C VAL A 208 -31.01 -15.24 16.28
N GLU A 209 -30.34 -16.37 16.02
CA GLU A 209 -30.99 -17.69 16.00
C GLU A 209 -31.64 -18.03 17.36
N ARG A 210 -30.89 -17.90 18.46
CA ARG A 210 -31.44 -18.14 19.82
C ARG A 210 -32.54 -17.15 20.20
N TYR A 211 -32.50 -15.94 19.66
CA TYR A 211 -33.57 -14.97 19.86
C TYR A 211 -34.83 -15.41 19.12
N ARG A 212 -34.70 -15.78 17.83
CA ARG A 212 -35.80 -16.28 16.99
C ARG A 212 -36.44 -17.54 17.58
N GLU A 213 -35.65 -18.45 18.12
CA GLU A 213 -36.16 -19.65 18.82
C GLU A 213 -37.01 -19.32 20.05
N ARG A 214 -36.67 -18.24 20.78
CA ARG A 214 -37.35 -17.86 22.02
C ARG A 214 -38.53 -16.93 21.82
N PHE A 215 -38.45 -16.03 20.84
CA PHE A 215 -39.38 -14.91 20.71
C PHE A 215 -40.04 -14.82 19.33
N GLY A 216 -39.64 -15.65 18.36
CA GLY A 216 -40.16 -15.60 16.99
C GLY A 216 -39.46 -14.55 16.13
N GLU A 217 -40.01 -14.30 14.93
CA GLU A 217 -39.52 -13.23 14.04
C GLU A 217 -39.91 -11.85 14.59
N LEU A 218 -39.01 -10.88 14.41
CA LEU A 218 -39.33 -9.49 14.69
C LEU A 218 -40.24 -8.97 13.59
N GLU A 219 -41.35 -8.31 13.96
CA GLU A 219 -42.11 -7.50 13.01
C GLU A 219 -41.21 -6.35 12.56
N VAL A 220 -40.98 -6.25 11.25
CA VAL A 220 -40.25 -5.12 10.67
C VAL A 220 -41.22 -3.94 10.68
N GLU A 221 -41.01 -2.96 11.57
CA GLU A 221 -41.69 -1.68 11.45
C GLU A 221 -41.15 -0.98 10.18
N GLU A 222 -42.02 -0.82 9.18
CA GLU A 222 -41.77 -0.06 7.94
C GLU A 222 -41.61 1.45 8.19
#